data_AF-A0A9X8BPB8-F1
#
_entry.id   AF-A0A9X8BPB8-F1
#
_cell.length_a   1.000
_cell.length_b   1.000
_cell.length_c   1.000
_cell.angle_alpha   90.00
_cell.angle_beta   90.00
_cell.angle_gamma   90.00
#
_symmetry.space_group_name_H-M   'P 1'
#
loop_
_entity.id
_entity.type
_entity.pdbx_description
1 polymer ?
#
loop_
_entity_poly.entity_id
_entity_poly.type
_entity_poly.pdbx_seq_one_letter_code
_entity_poly.pdbx_strand_id
1 'polypeptide(L)'
;MKQDVFYCKSWFRAKNKPIDIWLEKKAYKKHIAGESYTALIGSDSTPSCFIEVIKDKGWVGVSFLNEKLQEYLLYNFKILGDDRLFLSMAIYREFAERDGEGVGILNVSHGTTYIFNEDGSTVVREEQFHPYKLKESLTTVDVAGNYDTFPDFGEYDSLIRKER
;
A
#
# COMPACT_ATOMS: atom_id res chain seq x y z
N MET A 1 13.63 -9.88 12.81
CA MET A 1 14.22 -10.76 11.78
C MET A 1 14.12 -10.02 10.47
N LYS A 2 15.24 -9.90 9.74
CA LYS A 2 15.22 -9.29 8.40
C LYS A 2 14.41 -10.20 7.49
N GLN A 3 13.34 -9.69 6.89
CA GLN A 3 12.50 -10.46 5.97
C GLN A 3 13.19 -10.52 4.61
N ASP A 4 13.06 -11.64 3.90
CA ASP A 4 13.56 -11.73 2.53
C ASP A 4 12.78 -10.75 1.64
N VAL A 5 13.49 -10.09 0.72
CA VAL A 5 12.89 -9.11 -0.20
C VAL A 5 13.17 -9.50 -1.64
N PHE A 6 12.10 -9.60 -2.42
CA PHE A 6 12.16 -9.88 -3.85
C PHE A 6 11.73 -8.64 -4.62
N TYR A 7 12.13 -8.53 -5.89
CA TYR A 7 11.88 -7.33 -6.68
C TYR A 7 11.25 -7.66 -8.02
N CYS A 8 10.35 -6.80 -8.47
CA CYS A 8 9.75 -6.89 -9.79
C CYS A 8 9.38 -5.50 -10.32
N LYS A 9 8.90 -5.43 -11.57
CA LYS A 9 8.41 -4.18 -12.15
C LYS A 9 7.16 -3.66 -11.43
N SER A 10 6.21 -4.57 -11.17
CA SER A 10 4.91 -4.25 -10.57
C SER A 10 4.18 -5.53 -10.14
N TRP A 11 3.29 -5.44 -9.15
CA TRP A 11 2.41 -6.54 -8.76
C TRP A 11 1.11 -6.57 -9.58
N PHE A 12 0.78 -7.72 -10.20
CA PHE A 12 -0.46 -7.87 -10.97
C PHE A 12 -1.62 -8.37 -10.10
N ARG A 13 -2.36 -7.44 -9.51
CA ARG A 13 -3.49 -7.70 -8.60
C ARG A 13 -4.56 -8.66 -9.16
N ALA A 14 -4.83 -8.65 -10.48
CA ALA A 14 -5.85 -9.53 -11.07
C ALA A 14 -5.42 -11.00 -11.20
N LYS A 15 -4.11 -11.28 -11.12
CA LYS A 15 -3.54 -12.62 -11.28
C LYS A 15 -2.62 -13.02 -10.12
N ASN A 16 -2.56 -12.20 -9.07
CA ASN A 16 -1.74 -12.40 -7.88
C ASN A 16 -0.33 -12.87 -8.20
N LYS A 17 0.35 -12.16 -9.10
CA LYS A 17 1.70 -12.50 -9.54
C LYS A 17 2.56 -11.28 -9.84
N PRO A 18 3.88 -11.37 -9.69
CA PRO A 18 4.78 -10.32 -10.12
C PRO A 18 4.82 -10.19 -11.65
N ILE A 19 5.02 -8.97 -12.13
CA ILE A 19 5.36 -8.68 -13.53
C ILE A 19 6.86 -8.42 -13.60
N ASP A 20 7.57 -9.15 -14.45
CA ASP A 20 9.01 -8.98 -14.72
C ASP A 20 9.83 -9.02 -13.41
N ILE A 21 10.09 -10.23 -12.91
CA ILE A 21 10.92 -10.45 -11.71
C ILE A 21 12.35 -10.01 -12.00
N TRP A 22 12.94 -9.27 -11.07
CA TRP A 22 14.25 -8.67 -11.20
C TRP A 22 15.24 -9.23 -10.18
N LEU A 23 16.50 -9.27 -10.60
CA LEU A 23 17.62 -9.35 -9.65
C LEU A 23 17.70 -8.05 -8.86
N GLU A 24 18.13 -8.16 -7.61
CA GLU A 24 18.33 -7.03 -6.68
C GLU A 24 19.12 -5.87 -7.32
N LYS A 25 20.21 -6.17 -8.04
CA LYS A 25 21.04 -5.18 -8.74
C LYS A 25 20.26 -4.30 -9.72
N LYS A 26 19.22 -4.83 -10.38
CA LYS A 26 18.37 -4.04 -11.29
C LYS A 26 17.44 -3.12 -10.50
N ALA A 27 16.81 -3.62 -9.45
CA ALA A 27 15.95 -2.82 -8.58
C ALA A 27 16.73 -1.71 -7.85
N TYR A 28 17.95 -2.00 -7.38
CA TYR A 28 18.84 -1.01 -6.78
C TYR A 28 19.16 0.14 -7.75
N LYS A 29 19.46 -0.17 -9.02
CA LYS A 29 19.67 0.87 -10.04
C LYS A 29 18.44 1.76 -10.24
N LYS A 30 17.23 1.17 -10.19
CA LYS A 30 15.97 1.93 -10.29
C LYS A 30 15.78 2.84 -9.07
N HIS A 31 16.03 2.31 -7.88
CA HIS A 31 15.96 3.07 -6.63
C HIS A 31 16.88 4.30 -6.66
N ILE A 32 18.16 4.13 -7.01
CA ILE A 32 19.13 5.24 -7.09
C ILE A 32 18.73 6.26 -8.17
N ALA A 33 18.16 5.80 -9.28
CA ALA A 33 17.67 6.68 -10.34
C ALA A 33 16.33 7.38 -10.00
N GLY A 34 15.69 7.03 -8.88
CA GLY A 34 14.35 7.51 -8.54
C GLY A 34 13.23 6.94 -9.43
N GLU A 35 13.53 5.87 -10.18
CA GLU A 35 12.58 5.22 -11.07
C GLU A 35 11.75 4.18 -10.31
N SER A 36 10.54 3.91 -10.82
CA SER A 36 9.60 3.03 -10.12
C SER A 36 10.04 1.56 -10.08
N TYR A 37 9.76 0.91 -8.96
CA TYR A 37 9.94 -0.54 -8.78
C TYR A 37 9.00 -1.06 -7.68
N THR A 38 8.88 -2.39 -7.59
CA THR A 38 8.12 -3.03 -6.51
C THR A 38 9.01 -3.97 -5.71
N ALA A 39 8.95 -3.86 -4.39
CA ALA A 39 9.51 -4.82 -3.44
C ALA A 39 8.40 -5.76 -2.94
N LEU A 40 8.68 -7.05 -2.86
CA LEU A 40 7.78 -8.11 -2.39
C LEU A 40 8.38 -8.69 -1.11
N ILE A 41 7.60 -8.72 -0.04
CA ILE A 41 8.10 -9.05 1.29
C ILE A 41 7.82 -10.51 1.62
N GLY A 42 8.87 -11.26 1.94
CA GLY A 42 8.85 -12.66 2.40
C GLY A 42 8.75 -13.71 1.29
N SER A 43 8.24 -13.38 0.11
CA SER A 43 8.10 -14.32 -1.02
C SER A 43 7.90 -13.58 -2.34
N ASP A 44 8.39 -14.12 -3.45
CA ASP A 44 8.16 -13.61 -4.81
C ASP A 44 6.81 -14.05 -5.41
N SER A 45 6.16 -15.05 -4.81
CA SER A 45 4.91 -15.65 -5.30
C SER A 45 3.74 -15.47 -4.32
N THR A 46 4.01 -15.47 -3.02
CA THR A 46 3.02 -15.31 -1.95
C THR A 46 3.49 -14.28 -0.91
N PRO A 47 3.79 -13.03 -1.32
CA PRO A 47 4.28 -12.02 -0.40
C PRO A 47 3.26 -11.69 0.69
N SER A 48 3.73 -11.34 1.88
CA SER A 48 2.87 -10.83 2.97
C SER A 48 2.33 -9.42 2.65
N CYS A 49 3.16 -8.64 1.97
CA CYS A 49 2.83 -7.33 1.42
C CYS A 49 3.79 -6.99 0.28
N PHE A 50 3.42 -5.99 -0.52
CA PHE A 50 4.30 -5.40 -1.52
C PHE A 50 4.36 -3.90 -1.38
N ILE A 51 5.48 -3.32 -1.81
CA ILE A 51 5.77 -1.90 -1.70
C ILE A 51 6.02 -1.37 -3.11
N GLU A 52 5.18 -0.46 -3.57
CA GLU A 52 5.32 0.25 -4.83
C GLU A 52 6.04 1.57 -4.58
N VAL A 53 7.31 1.67 -4.99
CA VAL A 53 8.09 2.90 -4.87
C VAL A 53 7.97 3.65 -6.20
N ILE A 54 7.42 4.86 -6.16
CA ILE A 54 7.16 5.70 -7.34
C ILE A 54 7.69 7.11 -7.03
N LYS A 55 9.02 7.20 -6.82
CA LYS A 55 9.68 8.42 -6.33
C LYS A 55 9.51 9.60 -7.30
N ASP A 56 9.59 9.35 -8.60
CA ASP A 56 9.35 10.32 -9.67
C ASP A 56 7.95 10.99 -9.61
N LYS A 57 6.96 10.29 -9.04
CA LYS A 57 5.61 10.85 -8.82
C LYS A 57 5.35 11.29 -7.38
N GLY A 58 6.32 11.14 -6.49
CA GLY A 58 6.21 11.56 -5.10
C GLY A 58 5.38 10.61 -4.22
N TRP A 59 5.36 9.30 -4.50
CA TRP A 59 4.54 8.34 -3.75
C TRP A 59 5.26 7.03 -3.41
N VAL A 60 4.91 6.47 -2.25
CA VAL A 60 5.20 5.07 -1.89
C VAL A 60 3.90 4.41 -1.42
N GLY A 61 3.50 3.32 -2.08
CA GLY A 61 2.33 2.52 -1.71
C GLY A 61 2.76 1.25 -0.99
N VAL A 62 2.07 0.87 0.10
CA VAL A 62 2.28 -0.40 0.81
C VAL A 62 0.97 -1.16 0.85
N SER A 63 0.94 -2.31 0.19
CA SER A 63 -0.26 -3.13 0.03
C SER A 63 -0.10 -4.44 0.79
N PHE A 64 -0.91 -4.64 1.84
CA PHE A 64 -0.92 -5.87 2.62
C PHE A 64 -1.91 -6.87 2.05
N LEU A 65 -1.47 -8.13 2.00
CA LEU A 65 -2.21 -9.21 1.38
C LEU A 65 -2.77 -10.16 2.43
N ASN A 66 -3.97 -10.67 2.20
CA ASN A 66 -4.52 -11.78 2.98
C ASN A 66 -4.01 -13.13 2.44
N GLU A 67 -4.46 -14.24 3.03
CA GLU A 67 -4.07 -15.60 2.61
C GLU A 67 -4.45 -15.93 1.15
N LYS A 68 -5.46 -15.25 0.60
CA LYS A 68 -5.89 -15.35 -0.80
C LYS A 68 -5.18 -14.36 -1.73
N LEU A 69 -4.17 -13.65 -1.23
CA LEU A 69 -3.41 -12.59 -1.91
C LEU A 69 -4.26 -11.39 -2.35
N GLN A 70 -5.41 -11.16 -1.71
CA GLN A 70 -6.22 -9.96 -1.92
C GLN A 70 -5.69 -8.80 -1.07
N GLU A 71 -5.62 -7.60 -1.66
CA GLU A 71 -5.15 -6.38 -0.99
C GLU A 71 -6.22 -5.85 -0.02
N TYR A 72 -6.11 -6.26 1.25
CA TYR A 72 -7.07 -5.89 2.30
C TYR A 72 -6.73 -4.57 2.99
N LEU A 73 -5.47 -4.14 2.94
CA LEU A 73 -5.01 -2.88 3.52
C LEU A 73 -4.01 -2.21 2.57
N LEU A 74 -4.23 -0.93 2.28
CA LEU A 74 -3.32 -0.10 1.50
C LEU A 74 -2.93 1.14 2.31
N TYR A 75 -1.64 1.43 2.36
CA TYR A 75 -1.08 2.69 2.82
C TYR A 75 -0.46 3.45 1.66
N ASN A 76 -0.83 4.72 1.50
CA ASN A 76 -0.23 5.62 0.52
C ASN A 76 0.51 6.74 1.22
N PHE A 77 1.83 6.68 1.13
CA PHE A 77 2.74 7.70 1.62
C PHE A 77 3.04 8.71 0.52
N LYS A 78 2.80 9.98 0.81
CA LYS A 78 3.30 11.10 0.03
C LYS A 78 4.77 11.32 0.39
N ILE A 79 5.61 11.45 -0.61
CA ILE A 79 7.00 11.89 -0.43
C ILE A 79 6.96 13.42 -0.28
N LEU A 80 7.39 13.89 0.89
CA LEU A 80 7.62 15.29 1.19
C LEU A 80 9.04 15.67 0.79
N GLY A 81 9.38 16.96 0.92
CA GLY A 81 10.78 17.39 0.80
C GLY A 81 11.68 16.70 1.84
N ASP A 82 12.97 16.59 1.50
CA ASP A 82 14.02 16.04 2.36
C ASP A 82 13.85 14.55 2.70
N ASP A 83 13.39 13.75 1.73
CA ASP A 83 13.19 12.30 1.87
C ASP A 83 12.25 11.92 3.05
N ARG A 84 11.36 12.82 3.47
CA ARG A 84 10.31 12.51 4.45
C ARG A 84 9.09 11.91 3.78
N LEU A 85 8.39 11.05 4.49
CA LEU A 85 7.13 10.44 4.06
C LEU A 85 6.00 10.90 4.99
N PHE A 86 4.81 11.04 4.42
CA PHE A 86 3.58 11.24 5.17
C PHE A 86 2.50 10.29 4.70
N LEU A 87 1.97 9.47 5.60
CA LEU A 87 0.81 8.61 5.35
C LEU A 87 -0.42 9.48 5.12
N SER A 88 -0.74 9.72 3.86
CA SER A 88 -1.84 10.57 3.44
C SER A 88 -3.16 9.82 3.29
N MET A 89 -3.09 8.49 3.12
CA MET A 89 -4.28 7.68 2.94
C MET A 89 -4.06 6.25 3.41
N ALA A 90 -5.06 5.72 4.12
CA ALA A 90 -5.18 4.30 4.44
C ALA A 90 -6.51 3.77 3.93
N ILE A 91 -6.51 2.61 3.27
CA ILE A 91 -7.72 1.94 2.78
C ILE A 91 -7.78 0.55 3.38
N TYR A 92 -8.78 0.28 4.20
CA TYR A 92 -9.14 -1.06 4.65
C TYR A 92 -10.28 -1.60 3.79
N ARG A 93 -10.17 -2.86 3.36
CA ARG A 93 -11.15 -3.52 2.49
C ARG A 93 -11.59 -4.85 3.07
N GLU A 94 -12.89 -5.07 2.99
CA GLU A 94 -13.52 -6.35 3.23
C GLU A 94 -14.07 -6.88 1.92
N PHE A 95 -14.10 -8.20 1.79
CA PHE A 95 -14.46 -8.87 0.54
C PHE A 95 -15.75 -9.64 0.72
N ALA A 96 -16.57 -9.70 -0.33
CA ALA A 96 -17.76 -10.53 -0.32
C ALA A 96 -17.35 -12.01 -0.30
N GLU A 97 -18.17 -12.84 0.37
CA GLU A 97 -17.89 -14.26 0.53
C GLU A 97 -17.98 -15.02 -0.80
N ARG A 98 -18.91 -14.62 -1.66
CA ARG A 98 -19.16 -15.24 -2.96
C ARG A 98 -18.74 -14.32 -4.09
N ASP A 99 -18.13 -14.91 -5.11
CA ASP A 99 -17.71 -14.17 -6.30
C ASP A 99 -18.92 -13.50 -6.97
N GLY A 100 -18.76 -12.21 -7.28
CA GLY A 100 -19.78 -11.40 -7.94
C GLY A 100 -20.75 -10.68 -7.00
N GLU A 101 -20.67 -10.92 -5.68
CA GLU A 101 -21.44 -10.17 -4.68
C GLU A 101 -20.71 -8.88 -4.22
N GLY A 102 -19.43 -8.73 -4.54
CA GLY A 102 -18.65 -7.52 -4.35
C GLY A 102 -18.37 -6.77 -5.66
N VAL A 103 -17.51 -5.76 -5.59
CA VAL A 103 -17.11 -4.96 -6.76
C VAL A 103 -15.65 -5.19 -7.16
N GLY A 104 -15.41 -5.07 -8.47
CA GLY A 104 -14.08 -5.14 -9.06
C GLY A 104 -13.41 -6.51 -8.96
N ILE A 105 -12.14 -6.57 -9.38
CA ILE A 105 -11.36 -7.81 -9.45
C ILE A 105 -11.11 -8.46 -8.08
N LEU A 106 -11.22 -7.70 -7.00
CA LEU A 106 -10.97 -8.16 -5.64
C LEU A 106 -12.26 -8.62 -4.93
N ASN A 107 -13.42 -8.44 -5.54
CA ASN A 107 -14.72 -8.76 -4.94
C ASN A 107 -14.98 -7.99 -3.62
N VAL A 108 -14.70 -6.69 -3.60
CA VAL A 108 -14.82 -5.85 -2.39
C VAL A 108 -16.29 -5.65 -2.01
N SER A 109 -16.66 -5.94 -0.76
CA SER A 109 -18.01 -5.70 -0.23
C SER A 109 -18.11 -4.38 0.52
N HIS A 110 -17.06 -4.02 1.26
CA HIS A 110 -16.95 -2.81 2.06
C HIS A 110 -15.54 -2.23 2.01
N GLY A 111 -15.43 -0.90 2.07
CA GLY A 111 -14.17 -0.19 2.16
C GLY A 111 -14.25 0.96 3.14
N THR A 112 -13.25 1.09 4.01
CA THR A 112 -13.04 2.30 4.81
C THR A 112 -11.77 2.99 4.35
N THR A 113 -11.90 4.22 3.86
CA THR A 113 -10.78 5.06 3.45
C THR A 113 -10.60 6.21 4.44
N TYR A 114 -9.40 6.31 5.00
CA TYR A 114 -8.95 7.45 5.77
C TYR A 114 -8.09 8.32 4.86
N ILE A 115 -8.38 9.60 4.79
CA ILE A 115 -7.59 10.60 4.06
C ILE A 115 -7.08 11.59 5.10
N PHE A 116 -5.78 11.52 5.38
CA PHE A 116 -5.11 12.32 6.40
C PHE A 116 -4.49 13.57 5.77
N ASN A 117 -4.59 14.69 6.47
CA ASN A 117 -3.86 15.91 6.18
C ASN A 117 -2.80 16.17 7.28
N GLU A 118 -1.75 16.91 6.92
CA GLU A 118 -0.63 17.21 7.83
C GLU A 118 -1.06 18.07 9.04
N ASP A 119 -2.20 18.76 8.96
CA ASP A 119 -2.78 19.54 10.06
C ASP A 119 -3.64 18.69 11.03
N GLY A 120 -3.72 17.37 10.80
CA GLY A 120 -4.51 16.44 11.60
C GLY A 120 -5.97 16.32 11.15
N SER A 121 -6.46 17.19 10.26
CA SER A 121 -7.80 17.02 9.68
C SER A 121 -7.86 15.74 8.85
N THR A 122 -8.91 14.95 9.05
CA THR A 122 -9.05 13.63 8.44
C THR A 122 -10.46 13.45 7.89
N VAL A 123 -10.53 13.01 6.63
CA VAL A 123 -11.79 12.54 6.02
C VAL A 123 -11.86 11.04 6.22
N VAL A 124 -12.95 10.54 6.81
CA VAL A 124 -13.26 9.11 6.89
C VAL A 124 -14.41 8.82 5.94
N ARG A 125 -14.16 7.95 4.97
CA ARG A 125 -15.12 7.49 3.98
C ARG A 125 -15.39 6.01 4.16
N GLU A 126 -16.60 5.66 4.55
CA GLU A 126 -17.09 4.29 4.65
C GLU A 126 -18.00 4.02 3.44
N GLU A 127 -17.67 3.00 2.66
CA GLU A 127 -18.38 2.65 1.43
C GLU A 127 -18.79 1.17 1.46
N GLN A 128 -20.09 0.91 1.39
CA GLN A 128 -20.67 -0.42 1.19
C GLN A 128 -21.14 -0.50 -0.26
N PHE A 129 -20.83 -1.58 -0.98
CA PHE A 129 -21.15 -1.66 -2.41
C PHE A 129 -22.50 -2.31 -2.72
N HIS A 130 -23.03 -3.16 -1.83
CA HIS A 130 -24.32 -3.84 -2.06
C HIS A 130 -25.18 -3.94 -0.77
N PRO A 131 -26.36 -3.28 -0.72
CA PRO A 131 -26.74 -2.14 -1.56
C PRO A 131 -25.73 -0.99 -1.39
N TYR A 132 -25.58 -0.16 -2.42
CA TYR A 132 -24.63 0.95 -2.37
C TYR A 132 -24.97 1.94 -1.26
N LYS A 133 -24.00 2.20 -0.37
CA LYS A 133 -24.08 3.24 0.66
C LYS A 133 -22.71 3.89 0.82
N LEU A 134 -22.72 5.21 0.89
CA LEU A 134 -21.53 6.02 1.15
C LEU A 134 -21.79 6.90 2.36
N LYS A 135 -20.89 6.86 3.32
CA LYS A 135 -20.87 7.77 4.46
C LYS A 135 -19.51 8.44 4.50
N GLU A 136 -19.53 9.76 4.58
CA GLU A 136 -18.32 10.57 4.73
C GLU A 136 -18.45 11.37 6.02
N SER A 137 -17.35 11.47 6.76
CA SER A 137 -17.27 12.25 7.99
C SER A 137 -15.92 12.95 8.10
N LEU A 138 -15.91 14.08 8.78
CA LEU A 138 -14.72 14.85 9.10
C LEU A 138 -14.38 14.65 10.57
N THR A 139 -13.11 14.42 10.85
CA THR A 139 -12.59 14.28 12.21
C THR A 139 -11.20 14.89 12.30
N THR A 140 -10.64 14.92 13.50
CA THR A 140 -9.26 15.31 13.76
C THR A 140 -8.59 14.16 14.49
N VAL A 141 -7.39 13.79 14.04
CA VAL A 141 -6.57 12.73 14.66
C VAL A 141 -5.16 13.25 14.90
N ASP A 142 -4.47 12.66 15.88
CA ASP A 142 -3.03 12.87 16.00
C ASP A 142 -2.32 12.15 14.85
N VAL A 143 -1.61 12.92 14.03
CA VAL A 143 -0.89 12.42 12.85
C VAL A 143 0.62 12.29 13.08
N ALA A 144 1.11 12.43 14.32
CA ALA A 144 2.53 12.27 14.61
C ALA A 144 3.08 10.90 14.16
N GLY A 145 2.26 9.84 14.24
CA GLY A 145 2.60 8.48 13.79
C GLY A 145 2.56 8.27 12.26
N ASN A 146 2.00 9.23 11.50
CA ASN A 146 1.87 9.12 10.04
C ASN A 146 3.16 9.48 9.30
N TYR A 147 4.18 9.99 9.99
CA TYR A 147 5.46 10.33 9.39
C TYR A 147 6.41 9.13 9.35
N ASP A 148 7.20 9.05 8.29
CA ASP A 148 8.27 8.08 8.14
C ASP A 148 9.42 8.72 7.32
N THR A 149 10.51 7.99 7.14
CA THR A 149 11.58 8.37 6.21
C THR A 149 11.50 7.54 4.95
N PHE A 150 11.89 8.12 3.82
CA PHE A 150 12.05 7.37 2.58
C PHE A 150 13.05 6.23 2.85
N PRO A 151 12.69 4.97 2.52
CA PRO A 151 13.50 3.83 2.94
C PRO A 151 14.82 3.80 2.17
N ASP A 152 15.89 3.42 2.85
CA ASP A 152 17.08 2.92 2.16
C ASP A 152 16.70 1.64 1.38
N PHE A 153 17.41 1.38 0.28
CA PHE A 153 17.11 0.22 -0.54
C PHE A 153 17.25 -1.09 0.25
N GLY A 154 16.14 -1.83 0.37
CA GLY A 154 16.09 -3.10 1.10
C GLY A 154 15.66 -2.97 2.56
N GLU A 155 15.57 -1.76 3.11
CA GLU A 155 15.24 -1.49 4.51
C GLU A 155 13.80 -0.96 4.64
N TYR A 156 12.83 -1.88 4.57
CA TYR A 156 11.41 -1.52 4.49
C TYR A 156 10.62 -1.68 5.80
N ASP A 157 11.28 -2.09 6.89
CA ASP A 157 10.63 -2.48 8.15
C ASP A 157 9.72 -1.37 8.73
N SER A 158 10.12 -0.11 8.60
CA SER A 158 9.29 1.01 9.08
C SER A 158 7.98 1.14 8.30
N LEU A 159 8.00 0.87 6.98
CA LEU A 159 6.85 1.00 6.10
C LEU A 159 5.80 -0.10 6.30
N ILE A 160 6.24 -1.32 6.63
CA ILE A 160 5.38 -2.50 6.74
C ILE A 160 4.73 -2.70 8.11
N ARG A 161 4.77 -1.69 8.98
CA ARG A 161 4.04 -1.68 10.26
C ARG A 161 2.55 -1.55 9.99
N LYS A 162 1.78 -2.57 10.42
CA LYS A 162 0.31 -2.59 10.27
C LYS A 162 -0.38 -1.62 11.22
N GLU A 163 0.09 -1.52 12.45
CA GLU A 163 -0.44 -0.56 13.43
C GLU A 163 0.33 0.77 13.26
N ARG A 164 -0.39 1.81 12.86
CA ARG A 164 0.09 3.18 12.62
C ARG A 164 -0.65 4.13 13.53
#